data_AF-A0A1N6QWG5-F1
#
_entry.id   AF-A0A1N6QWG5-F1
#
_cell.length_a   1.000
_cell.length_b   1.000
_cell.length_c   1.000
_cell.angle_alpha   90.00
_cell.angle_beta   90.00
_cell.angle_gamma   90.00
#
_symmetry.space_group_name_H-M   'P 1'
#
loop_
_entity.id
_entity.type
_entity.pdbx_description
1 polymer ?
#
loop_
_entity_poly.entity_id
_entity_poly.type
_entity_poly.pdbx_seq_one_letter_code
_entity_poly.pdbx_strand_id
1 'polypeptide(L)'
;MNAGRHSQAKAKLIDSTQHGAGCELFLVEGDSAARSVANVRDECTQAVLPLQGKPLNAWRADADKVRSNILYRQLADALGVGDPTLASAPRPPRPLRFERVVLLFDPDADGVHIEALMLLYFARWMPTFIECGQLWRVRAPMFTLTHPATGEVAQAYSPPHRDALLVQMRSSASGDVQQHRHVGLGSLPPAVLRRYCIDPATRVARQVGQEDVDAVLAAFGLEETL
;
A
#
# COMPACT_ATOMS: atom_id res chain seq x y z
N MET A 1 -37.45 -7.72 26.11
CA MET A 1 -36.15 -7.02 26.21
C MET A 1 -35.19 -7.69 25.24
N ASN A 2 -34.94 -7.11 24.07
CA ASN A 2 -34.10 -7.70 23.03
C ASN A 2 -32.78 -6.94 23.01
N ALA A 3 -31.79 -7.43 23.76
CA ALA A 3 -30.48 -6.79 23.90
C ALA A 3 -29.69 -6.95 22.60
N GLY A 4 -29.12 -5.83 22.15
CA GLY A 4 -28.58 -5.61 20.82
C GLY A 4 -27.56 -6.63 20.37
N ARG A 5 -27.76 -7.13 19.14
CA ARG A 5 -26.69 -7.69 18.30
C ARG A 5 -25.58 -6.65 18.24
N HIS A 6 -24.45 -6.94 18.88
CA HIS A 6 -23.20 -6.28 18.57
C HIS A 6 -22.98 -6.50 17.08
N SER A 7 -23.10 -5.44 16.27
CA SER A 7 -22.64 -5.50 14.90
C SER A 7 -21.13 -5.69 14.95
N GLN A 8 -20.67 -6.94 14.93
CA GLN A 8 -19.30 -7.25 14.53
C GLN A 8 -19.07 -6.50 13.22
N ALA A 9 -18.12 -5.56 13.22
CA ALA A 9 -17.73 -4.85 12.02
C ALA A 9 -17.32 -5.91 11.00
N LYS A 10 -18.19 -6.13 10.01
CA LYS A 10 -18.01 -7.07 8.91
C LYS A 10 -16.59 -6.87 8.37
N ALA A 11 -15.83 -7.96 8.23
CA ALA A 11 -14.47 -7.91 7.72
C ALA A 11 -14.47 -7.08 6.42
N LYS A 12 -13.73 -5.97 6.41
CA LYS A 12 -13.58 -5.11 5.23
C LYS A 12 -12.65 -5.70 4.18
N LEU A 13 -12.00 -6.81 4.49
CA LEU A 13 -11.15 -7.55 3.58
C LEU A 13 -11.97 -7.97 2.36
N ILE A 14 -11.56 -7.50 1.19
CA ILE A 14 -11.98 -8.03 -0.11
C ILE A 14 -10.99 -9.14 -0.44
N ASP A 15 -11.35 -10.37 -0.08
CA ASP A 15 -10.43 -11.51 -0.08
C ASP A 15 -10.10 -12.03 -1.49
N SER A 16 -8.99 -12.76 -1.59
CA SER A 16 -8.66 -13.59 -2.75
C SER A 16 -9.24 -15.00 -2.59
N THR A 17 -9.42 -15.71 -3.69
CA THR A 17 -9.93 -17.09 -3.64
C THR A 17 -8.85 -18.12 -3.28
N GLN A 18 -7.57 -17.78 -3.46
CA GLN A 18 -6.42 -18.60 -3.08
C GLN A 18 -5.56 -17.89 -2.04
N HIS A 19 -4.82 -18.69 -1.26
CA HIS A 19 -3.88 -18.25 -0.23
C HIS A 19 -2.57 -19.02 -0.33
N GLY A 20 -1.46 -18.40 0.10
CA GLY A 20 -0.14 -19.00 0.12
C GLY A 20 0.85 -18.34 -0.85
N ALA A 21 1.69 -19.16 -1.49
CA ALA A 21 2.75 -18.68 -2.38
C ALA A 21 2.17 -17.93 -3.58
N GLY A 22 2.79 -16.80 -3.94
CA GLY A 22 2.33 -15.90 -5.00
C GLY A 22 1.11 -15.04 -4.64
N CYS A 23 0.46 -15.27 -3.50
CA CYS A 23 -0.69 -14.47 -3.08
C CYS A 23 -0.26 -13.17 -2.37
N GLU A 24 -1.01 -12.09 -2.59
CA GLU A 24 -0.65 -10.73 -2.16
C GLU A 24 -1.81 -10.06 -1.44
N LEU A 25 -1.52 -9.32 -0.35
CA LEU A 25 -2.49 -8.45 0.32
C LEU A 25 -2.15 -6.99 0.06
N PHE A 26 -3.03 -6.25 -0.60
CA PHE A 26 -2.90 -4.80 -0.78
C PHE A 26 -3.51 -4.07 0.40
N LEU A 27 -2.72 -3.22 1.07
CA LEU A 27 -3.21 -2.22 2.02
C LEU A 27 -3.43 -0.92 1.26
N VAL A 28 -4.68 -0.46 1.25
CA VAL A 28 -5.11 0.67 0.40
C VAL A 28 -5.74 1.77 1.23
N GLU A 29 -5.45 3.03 0.91
CA GLU A 29 -6.02 4.20 1.59
C GLU A 29 -7.50 4.40 1.21
N GLY A 30 -8.39 4.21 2.19
CA GLY A 30 -9.81 4.48 2.05
C GLY A 30 -10.60 3.46 1.20
N ASP A 31 -11.92 3.44 1.41
CA ASP A 31 -12.80 2.47 0.73
C ASP A 31 -12.94 2.75 -0.77
N SER A 32 -12.79 4.02 -1.18
CA SER A 32 -12.97 4.41 -2.58
C SER A 32 -11.86 3.84 -3.45
N ALA A 33 -10.60 4.07 -3.07
CA ALA A 33 -9.45 3.50 -3.76
C ALA A 33 -9.44 1.98 -3.66
N ALA A 34 -9.79 1.41 -2.49
CA ALA A 34 -9.86 -0.04 -2.33
C ALA A 34 -10.86 -0.70 -3.31
N ARG A 35 -12.01 -0.07 -3.59
CA ARG A 35 -12.94 -0.54 -4.63
C ARG A 35 -12.33 -0.47 -6.03
N SER A 36 -11.64 0.62 -6.37
CA SER A 36 -10.95 0.75 -7.66
C SER A 36 -9.89 -0.33 -7.85
N VAL A 37 -9.10 -0.62 -6.81
CA VAL A 37 -8.12 -1.72 -6.81
C VAL A 37 -8.81 -3.07 -6.92
N ALA A 38 -9.87 -3.30 -6.16
CA ALA A 38 -10.63 -4.55 -6.19
C ALA A 38 -11.24 -4.87 -7.56
N ASN A 39 -11.57 -3.85 -8.34
CA ASN A 39 -12.14 -4.02 -9.69
C ASN A 39 -11.12 -4.43 -10.75
N VAL A 40 -9.82 -4.22 -10.51
CA VAL A 40 -8.77 -4.46 -11.52
C VAL A 40 -7.78 -5.55 -11.14
N ARG A 41 -7.80 -6.02 -9.89
CA ARG A 41 -6.96 -7.09 -9.34
C ARG A 41 -7.21 -8.43 -10.02
N ASP A 42 -6.27 -9.34 -9.83
CA ASP A 42 -6.52 -10.78 -9.96
C ASP A 42 -7.18 -11.29 -8.68
N GLU A 43 -8.48 -11.59 -8.74
CA GLU A 43 -9.24 -12.07 -7.58
C GLU A 43 -8.79 -13.44 -7.07
N CYS A 44 -8.03 -14.20 -7.88
CA CYS A 44 -7.48 -15.47 -7.45
C CYS A 44 -6.38 -15.29 -6.42
N THR A 45 -5.49 -14.32 -6.63
CA THR A 45 -4.21 -14.22 -5.90
C THR A 45 -4.05 -12.94 -5.09
N GLN A 46 -4.84 -11.90 -5.35
CA GLN A 46 -4.64 -10.59 -4.74
C GLN A 46 -5.82 -10.23 -3.86
N ALA A 47 -5.63 -9.96 -2.58
CA ALA A 47 -6.66 -9.45 -1.66
C ALA A 47 -6.47 -7.95 -1.41
N VAL A 48 -7.53 -7.27 -0.95
CA VAL A 48 -7.51 -5.83 -0.66
C VAL A 48 -8.07 -5.55 0.73
N LEU A 49 -7.30 -4.88 1.57
CA LEU A 49 -7.74 -4.39 2.87
C LEU A 49 -7.74 -2.85 2.88
N PRO A 50 -8.91 -2.19 2.90
CA PRO A 50 -8.98 -0.74 3.05
C PRO A 50 -8.58 -0.31 4.46
N LEU A 51 -7.69 0.67 4.55
CA LEU A 51 -7.38 1.39 5.77
C LEU A 51 -8.28 2.62 5.85
N GLN A 52 -9.07 2.72 6.93
CA GLN A 52 -9.91 3.89 7.18
C GLN A 52 -9.32 4.74 8.29
N GLY A 53 -9.21 6.03 8.02
CA GLY A 53 -8.63 6.98 8.94
C GLY A 53 -7.11 6.82 9.08
N LYS A 54 -6.54 7.71 9.87
CA LYS A 54 -5.10 7.74 10.14
C LYS A 54 -4.74 6.61 11.11
N PRO A 55 -3.79 5.70 10.77
CA PRO A 55 -3.36 4.68 11.69
C PRO A 55 -2.85 5.29 13.01
N LEU A 56 -3.09 4.60 14.12
CA LEU A 56 -2.44 4.94 15.39
C LEU A 56 -0.92 4.83 15.20
N ASN A 57 -0.13 5.76 15.72
CA ASN A 57 1.33 5.60 15.77
C ASN A 57 1.68 4.41 16.68
N ALA A 58 1.77 3.24 16.08
CA ALA A 58 1.98 1.98 16.79
C ALA A 58 3.40 1.88 17.36
N TRP A 59 4.37 2.66 16.85
CA TRP A 59 5.71 2.69 17.41
C TRP A 59 5.72 3.14 18.86
N ARG A 60 4.92 4.17 19.17
CA ARG A 60 4.80 4.75 20.52
C ARG A 60 3.69 4.12 21.37
N ALA A 61 2.83 3.33 20.75
CA ALA A 61 1.72 2.70 21.46
C ALA A 61 2.22 1.50 22.26
N ASP A 62 1.57 1.23 23.39
CA ASP A 62 1.72 -0.03 24.11
C ASP A 62 0.96 -1.17 23.38
N ALA A 63 1.26 -2.41 23.75
CA ALA A 63 0.67 -3.58 23.10
C ALA A 63 -0.87 -3.61 23.22
N ASP A 64 -1.43 -3.18 24.34
CA ASP A 64 -2.87 -3.20 24.58
C ASP A 64 -3.62 -2.19 23.70
N LYS A 65 -3.05 -1.01 23.46
CA LYS A 65 -3.56 -0.04 22.48
C LYS A 65 -3.53 -0.60 21.07
N VAL A 66 -2.47 -1.31 20.70
CA VAL A 66 -2.36 -1.93 19.37
C VAL A 66 -3.38 -3.05 19.20
N ARG A 67 -3.49 -3.97 20.18
CA ARG A 67 -4.49 -5.06 20.19
C ARG A 67 -5.93 -4.55 20.25
N SER A 68 -6.18 -3.44 20.93
CA SER A 68 -7.51 -2.83 21.00
C SER A 68 -7.89 -2.04 19.74
N ASN A 69 -6.94 -1.71 18.87
CA ASN A 69 -7.18 -0.98 17.64
C ASN A 69 -7.81 -1.88 16.56
N ILE A 70 -8.92 -1.41 15.97
CA ILE A 70 -9.68 -2.16 14.96
C ILE A 70 -8.84 -2.41 13.69
N LEU A 71 -8.07 -1.41 13.24
CA LEU A 71 -7.25 -1.52 12.02
C LEU A 71 -6.22 -2.64 12.17
N TYR A 72 -5.46 -2.64 13.27
CA TYR A 72 -4.43 -3.64 13.49
C TYR A 72 -4.99 -5.04 13.73
N ARG A 73 -6.13 -5.17 14.42
CA ARG A 73 -6.84 -6.46 14.51
C ARG A 73 -7.27 -6.97 13.14
N GLN A 74 -7.88 -6.12 12.32
CA GLN A 74 -8.31 -6.50 10.97
C GLN A 74 -7.13 -6.91 10.09
N LEU A 75 -5.99 -6.23 10.23
CA LEU A 75 -4.75 -6.60 9.54
C LEU A 75 -4.23 -7.96 10.05
N ALA A 76 -4.16 -8.18 11.37
CA ALA A 76 -3.72 -9.44 11.94
C ALA A 76 -4.62 -10.63 11.52
N ASP A 77 -5.94 -10.41 11.50
CA ASP A 77 -6.93 -11.38 11.02
C ASP A 77 -6.76 -11.66 9.52
N ALA A 78 -6.56 -10.62 8.71
CA ALA A 78 -6.31 -10.75 7.28
C ALA A 78 -5.03 -11.56 7.01
N LEU A 79 -3.96 -11.31 7.76
CA LEU A 79 -2.70 -12.05 7.64
C LEU A 79 -2.78 -13.48 8.19
N GLY A 80 -3.83 -13.80 8.97
CA GLY A 80 -4.00 -15.10 9.62
C GLY A 80 -3.11 -15.32 10.84
N VAL A 81 -2.63 -14.24 11.46
CA VAL A 81 -1.69 -14.30 12.59
C VAL A 81 -2.37 -14.16 13.96
N GLY A 82 -3.59 -13.61 14.00
CA GLY A 82 -4.45 -13.52 15.19
C GLY A 82 -4.06 -12.45 16.21
N ASP A 83 -2.77 -12.26 16.50
CA ASP A 83 -2.27 -11.19 17.37
C ASP A 83 -1.57 -10.09 16.54
N PRO A 84 -1.97 -8.81 16.65
CA PRO A 84 -1.28 -7.71 15.97
C PRO A 84 0.07 -7.31 16.58
N THR A 85 0.56 -7.97 17.64
CA THR A 85 1.76 -7.59 18.41
C THR A 85 2.82 -8.70 18.48
N LEU A 86 3.26 -9.20 17.33
CA LEU A 86 4.17 -10.36 17.21
C LEU A 86 5.67 -9.98 17.15
N ALA A 87 6.10 -9.01 17.94
CA ALA A 87 7.46 -8.46 17.88
C ALA A 87 8.57 -9.51 18.12
N SER A 88 8.31 -10.50 18.98
CA SER A 88 9.28 -11.55 19.35
C SER A 88 9.10 -12.87 18.60
N ALA A 89 8.19 -12.93 17.62
CA ALA A 89 7.97 -14.17 16.88
C ALA A 89 9.19 -14.41 15.95
N PRO A 90 9.84 -15.58 16.01
CA PRO A 90 11.06 -15.86 15.22
C PRO A 90 10.79 -15.95 13.71
N ARG A 91 9.52 -16.07 13.32
CA ARG A 91 9.05 -16.09 11.93
C ARG A 91 7.56 -15.73 11.91
N PRO A 92 7.04 -15.14 10.82
CA PRO A 92 5.60 -15.10 10.61
C PRO A 92 4.98 -16.50 10.72
N PRO A 93 3.77 -16.63 11.30
CA PRO A 93 3.12 -17.93 11.46
C PRO A 93 2.85 -18.55 10.10
N ARG A 94 3.08 -19.86 10.00
CA ARG A 94 2.91 -20.63 8.77
C ARG A 94 1.74 -21.61 8.86
N PRO A 95 1.01 -21.82 7.75
CA PRO A 95 1.14 -21.12 6.46
C PRO A 95 0.62 -19.68 6.53
N LEU A 96 1.36 -18.74 5.93
CA LEU A 96 0.86 -17.37 5.76
C LEU A 96 -0.24 -17.37 4.69
N ARG A 97 -1.27 -16.55 4.90
CA ARG A 97 -2.34 -16.37 3.91
C ARG A 97 -1.86 -15.68 2.63
N PHE A 98 -0.92 -14.76 2.78
CA PHE A 98 -0.33 -13.99 1.69
C PHE A 98 1.19 -14.05 1.78
N GLU A 99 1.86 -14.34 0.68
CA GLU A 99 3.32 -14.28 0.61
C GLU A 99 3.83 -12.86 0.76
N ARG A 100 3.08 -11.89 0.23
CA ARG A 100 3.45 -10.47 0.22
C ARG A 100 2.35 -9.59 0.78
N VAL A 101 2.76 -8.53 1.46
CA VAL A 101 1.92 -7.39 1.83
C VAL A 101 2.40 -6.20 1.02
N VAL A 102 1.49 -5.56 0.29
CA VAL A 102 1.79 -4.45 -0.63
C VAL A 102 1.13 -3.18 -0.11
N LEU A 103 1.94 -2.18 0.24
CA LEU A 103 1.50 -0.84 0.60
C LEU A 103 1.20 -0.05 -0.68
N LEU A 104 -0.04 0.38 -0.86
CA LEU A 104 -0.49 1.15 -2.01
C LEU A 104 -1.35 2.33 -1.51
N PHE A 105 -0.70 3.47 -1.32
CA PHE A 105 -1.30 4.70 -0.77
C PHE A 105 -1.21 5.86 -1.76
N ASP A 106 -1.98 6.92 -1.51
CA ASP A 106 -1.99 8.08 -2.38
C ASP A 106 -0.63 8.80 -2.31
N PRO A 107 -0.15 9.40 -3.43
CA PRO A 107 1.15 10.08 -3.47
C PRO A 107 1.13 11.47 -2.82
N ASP A 108 0.09 11.80 -2.05
CA ASP A 108 -0.04 13.06 -1.32
C ASP A 108 0.57 12.97 0.10
N ALA A 109 0.48 14.06 0.86
CA ALA A 109 1.09 14.11 2.18
C ALA A 109 0.42 13.17 3.19
N ASP A 110 -0.88 12.89 3.04
CA ASP A 110 -1.63 12.03 3.94
C ASP A 110 -1.29 10.56 3.67
N GLY A 111 -1.28 10.16 2.40
CA GLY A 111 -0.87 8.81 1.99
C GLY A 111 0.59 8.50 2.37
N VAL A 112 1.51 9.46 2.18
CA VAL A 112 2.91 9.33 2.64
C VAL A 112 2.98 9.15 4.16
N HIS A 113 2.16 9.87 4.92
CA HIS A 113 2.14 9.75 6.37
C HIS A 113 1.52 8.43 6.83
N ILE A 114 0.47 7.94 6.16
CA ILE A 114 -0.14 6.63 6.42
C ILE A 114 0.88 5.52 6.12
N GLU A 115 1.61 5.60 5.00
CA GLU A 115 2.69 4.67 4.66
C GLU A 115 3.72 4.60 5.79
N ALA A 116 4.20 5.76 6.26
CA ALA A 116 5.17 5.83 7.34
C ALA A 116 4.67 5.19 8.64
N LEU A 117 3.41 5.43 9.03
CA LEU A 117 2.82 4.82 10.22
C LEU A 117 2.69 3.29 10.08
N MET A 118 2.36 2.79 8.89
CA MET A 118 2.32 1.35 8.63
C MET A 118 3.72 0.72 8.66
N LEU A 119 4.72 1.40 8.10
CA LEU A 119 6.12 0.97 8.18
C LEU A 119 6.58 0.87 9.63
N LEU A 120 6.29 1.88 10.45
CA LEU A 120 6.57 1.86 11.89
C LEU A 120 5.85 0.72 12.63
N TYR A 121 4.60 0.43 12.26
CA TYR A 121 3.88 -0.71 12.81
C TYR A 121 4.58 -2.04 12.48
N PHE A 122 4.89 -2.28 11.20
CA PHE A 122 5.57 -3.51 10.78
C PHE A 122 6.95 -3.62 11.45
N ALA A 123 7.74 -2.54 11.47
CA ALA A 123 9.06 -2.54 12.07
C ALA A 123 9.03 -2.88 13.57
N ARG A 124 8.06 -2.37 14.34
CA ARG A 124 7.98 -2.65 15.78
C ARG A 124 7.30 -3.97 16.12
N TRP A 125 6.19 -4.28 15.46
CA TRP A 125 5.27 -5.32 15.91
C TRP A 125 5.26 -6.56 15.02
N MET A 126 5.80 -6.47 13.81
CA MET A 126 5.87 -7.58 12.86
C MET A 126 7.18 -7.52 12.03
N PRO A 127 8.36 -7.33 12.67
CA PRO A 127 9.62 -7.03 11.97
C PRO A 127 9.99 -8.12 10.95
N THR A 128 9.62 -9.36 11.25
CA THR A 128 9.87 -10.52 10.38
C THR A 128 9.27 -10.41 8.97
N PHE A 129 8.21 -9.60 8.76
CA PHE A 129 7.70 -9.33 7.40
C PHE A 129 8.67 -8.50 6.56
N ILE A 130 9.44 -7.61 7.20
CA ILE A 130 10.49 -6.82 6.55
C ILE A 130 11.73 -7.69 6.35
N GLU A 131 12.18 -8.37 7.40
CA GLU A 131 13.36 -9.25 7.37
C GLU A 131 13.24 -10.38 6.33
N CYS A 132 12.05 -10.96 6.18
CA CYS A 132 11.78 -12.01 5.19
C CYS A 132 11.47 -11.45 3.78
N GLY A 133 11.52 -10.14 3.57
CA GLY A 133 11.26 -9.51 2.27
C GLY A 133 9.82 -9.61 1.78
N GLN A 134 8.86 -9.68 2.71
CA GLN A 134 7.44 -9.87 2.42
C GLN A 134 6.66 -8.55 2.37
N LEU A 135 7.23 -7.46 2.89
CA LEU A 135 6.62 -6.13 2.80
C LEU A 135 7.13 -5.40 1.55
N TRP A 136 6.19 -4.91 0.74
CA TRP A 136 6.44 -4.22 -0.51
C TRP A 136 5.67 -2.91 -0.53
N ARG A 137 6.12 -1.95 -1.34
CA ARG A 137 5.36 -0.74 -1.65
C ARG A 137 5.26 -0.54 -3.15
N VAL A 138 4.19 0.10 -3.56
CA VAL A 138 3.94 0.48 -4.95
C VAL A 138 3.57 1.95 -4.99
N ARG A 139 4.23 2.70 -5.86
CA ARG A 139 3.96 4.12 -6.04
C ARG A 139 3.07 4.35 -7.25
N ALA A 140 1.92 4.96 -7.03
CA ALA A 140 1.01 5.35 -8.10
C ALA A 140 1.57 6.51 -8.94
N PRO A 141 1.29 6.56 -10.25
CA PRO A 141 1.65 7.71 -11.07
C PRO A 141 0.82 8.94 -10.70
N MET A 142 1.44 10.11 -10.69
CA MET A 142 0.81 11.40 -10.41
C MET A 142 0.36 12.10 -11.69
N PHE A 143 0.96 11.77 -12.84
CA PHE A 143 0.59 12.35 -14.13
C PHE A 143 0.64 11.32 -15.25
N THR A 144 -0.30 11.43 -16.19
CA THR A 144 -0.19 10.85 -17.53
C THR A 144 0.17 11.95 -18.52
N LEU A 145 1.22 11.72 -19.31
CA LEU A 145 1.64 12.58 -20.40
C LEU A 145 1.34 11.89 -21.72
N THR A 146 0.71 12.60 -22.66
CA THR A 146 0.35 12.06 -23.97
C THR A 146 0.85 13.01 -25.05
N HIS A 147 1.58 12.49 -26.05
CA HIS A 147 1.96 13.24 -27.25
C HIS A 147 1.01 12.87 -28.41
N PRO A 148 0.00 13.70 -28.73
CA PRO A 148 -1.07 13.29 -29.66
C PRO A 148 -0.56 12.97 -31.07
N ALA A 149 0.50 13.64 -31.52
CA ALA A 149 1.03 13.43 -32.87
C ALA A 149 1.80 12.10 -33.04
N THR A 150 2.33 11.53 -31.95
CA THR A 150 3.10 10.27 -31.98
C THR A 150 2.33 9.11 -31.33
N GLY A 151 1.31 9.41 -30.53
CA GLY A 151 0.61 8.43 -29.70
C GLY A 151 1.42 7.98 -28.47
N GLU A 152 2.58 8.59 -28.21
CA GLU A 152 3.41 8.25 -27.05
C GLU A 152 2.70 8.60 -25.74
N VAL A 153 2.72 7.68 -24.78
CA VAL A 153 2.16 7.86 -23.44
C VAL A 153 3.21 7.52 -22.39
N ALA A 154 3.46 8.47 -21.48
CA ALA A 154 4.39 8.31 -20.37
C ALA A 154 3.69 8.57 -19.02
N GLN A 155 4.19 7.93 -17.97
CA GLN A 155 3.70 8.12 -16.60
C GLN A 155 4.77 8.83 -15.77
N ALA A 156 4.38 9.89 -15.07
CA ALA A 156 5.25 10.61 -14.17
C ALA A 156 4.83 10.38 -12.71
N TYR A 157 5.82 10.20 -11.84
CA TYR A 157 5.61 9.90 -10.42
C TYR A 157 5.93 11.08 -9.51
N SER A 158 6.41 12.19 -10.05
CA SER A 158 6.66 13.43 -9.30
C SER A 158 6.63 14.63 -10.24
N PRO A 159 6.46 15.86 -9.73
CA PRO A 159 6.58 17.06 -10.58
C PRO A 159 7.94 17.17 -11.29
N PRO A 160 9.11 16.92 -10.64
CA PRO A 160 10.39 16.91 -11.36
C PRO A 160 10.48 15.83 -12.44
N HIS A 161 9.94 14.63 -12.20
CA HIS A 161 9.92 13.56 -13.21
C HIS A 161 9.03 13.94 -14.39
N ARG A 162 7.87 14.58 -14.14
CA ARG A 162 7.00 15.11 -15.19
C ARG A 162 7.75 16.12 -16.04
N ASP A 163 8.46 17.05 -15.43
CA ASP A 163 9.18 18.10 -16.16
C ASP A 163 10.29 17.51 -17.05
N ALA A 164 11.02 16.51 -16.54
CA ALA A 164 12.00 15.76 -17.32
C ALA A 164 11.38 15.04 -18.53
N LEU A 165 10.25 14.34 -18.33
CA LEU A 165 9.54 13.66 -19.41
C LEU A 165 8.99 14.63 -20.46
N LEU A 166 8.49 15.80 -20.04
CA LEU A 166 8.03 16.84 -20.98
C LEU A 166 9.16 17.34 -21.89
N VAL A 167 10.36 17.54 -21.34
CA VAL A 167 11.54 17.91 -22.13
C VAL A 167 11.88 16.81 -23.14
N GLN A 168 11.88 15.55 -22.71
CA GLN A 168 12.18 14.39 -23.57
C GLN A 168 11.15 14.19 -24.68
N MET A 169 9.86 14.32 -24.38
CA MET A 169 8.80 14.12 -25.37
C MET A 169 8.81 15.25 -26.42
N ARG A 170 9.07 16.50 -26.00
CA ARG A 170 9.15 17.66 -26.90
C ARG A 170 10.42 17.67 -27.78
N SER A 171 11.50 17.02 -27.36
CA SER A 171 12.68 16.87 -28.21
C SER A 171 12.51 15.77 -29.26
N SER A 172 11.64 14.79 -29.00
CA SER A 172 11.42 13.63 -29.87
C SER A 172 10.44 13.90 -31.01
N ALA A 173 9.48 14.82 -30.81
CA ALA A 173 8.55 15.24 -31.84
C ALA A 173 8.04 16.68 -31.61
N SER A 174 7.66 17.34 -32.70
CA SER A 174 7.00 18.65 -32.62
C SER A 174 5.53 18.50 -32.27
N GLY A 175 5.01 19.34 -31.37
CA GLY A 175 3.62 19.32 -30.95
C GLY A 175 3.47 19.65 -29.46
N ASP A 176 2.24 19.95 -29.03
CA ASP A 176 1.96 20.12 -27.60
C ASP A 176 1.75 18.78 -26.92
N VAL A 177 2.28 18.65 -25.70
CA VAL A 177 2.16 17.44 -24.88
C VAL A 177 1.02 17.66 -23.89
N GLN A 178 -0.01 16.84 -24.01
CA GLN A 178 -1.15 16.87 -23.10
C GLN A 178 -0.77 16.26 -21.76
N GLN A 179 -1.24 16.89 -20.68
CA GLN A 179 -0.94 16.47 -19.32
C GLN A 179 -2.25 16.24 -18.56
N HIS A 180 -2.36 15.09 -17.91
CA HIS A 180 -3.45 14.79 -17.00
C HIS A 180 -2.88 14.47 -15.62
N ARG A 181 -3.30 15.23 -14.60
CA ARG A 181 -2.89 15.01 -13.21
C ARG A 181 -3.88 14.10 -12.50
N HIS A 182 -3.36 13.08 -11.83
CA HIS A 182 -4.12 12.22 -10.94
C HIS A 182 -4.05 12.79 -9.53
N VAL A 183 -5.21 12.89 -8.86
CA VAL A 183 -5.29 13.44 -7.49
C VAL A 183 -5.02 12.36 -6.44
N GLY A 184 -5.36 11.12 -6.77
CA GLY A 184 -5.14 9.93 -5.93
C GLY A 184 -5.49 8.65 -6.69
N LEU A 185 -5.37 7.50 -6.03
CA LEU A 185 -5.62 6.17 -6.59
C LEU A 185 -7.03 6.05 -7.19
N GLY A 186 -8.03 6.66 -6.55
CA GLY A 186 -9.41 6.65 -7.02
C GLY A 186 -9.64 7.40 -8.34
N SER A 187 -8.73 8.32 -8.71
CA SER A 187 -8.81 9.08 -9.97
C SER A 187 -8.13 8.39 -11.14
N LEU A 188 -7.35 7.34 -10.89
CA LEU A 188 -6.62 6.63 -11.95
C LEU A 188 -7.58 5.88 -12.87
N PRO A 189 -7.44 6.02 -14.20
CA PRO A 189 -8.15 5.17 -15.13
C PRO A 189 -7.85 3.68 -14.86
N PRO A 190 -8.84 2.76 -14.96
CA PRO A 190 -8.64 1.34 -14.62
C PRO A 190 -7.45 0.68 -15.32
N ALA A 191 -7.21 1.00 -16.59
CA ALA A 191 -6.06 0.48 -17.34
C ALA A 191 -4.72 0.95 -16.78
N VAL A 192 -4.64 2.21 -16.31
CA VAL A 192 -3.44 2.77 -15.68
C VAL A 192 -3.22 2.15 -14.31
N LEU A 193 -4.27 2.09 -13.47
CA LEU A 193 -4.20 1.45 -12.15
C LEU A 193 -3.74 -0.01 -12.27
N ARG A 194 -4.36 -0.78 -13.18
CA ARG A 194 -3.98 -2.19 -13.40
C ARG A 194 -2.52 -2.32 -13.77
N ARG A 195 -2.08 -1.62 -14.82
CA ARG A 195 -0.73 -1.76 -15.37
C ARG A 195 0.37 -1.27 -14.43
N TYR A 196 0.18 -0.10 -13.82
CA TYR A 196 1.28 0.54 -13.09
C TYR A 196 1.26 0.23 -11.59
N CYS A 197 0.13 -0.21 -11.04
CA CYS A 197 0.01 -0.46 -9.60
C CYS A 197 -0.27 -1.92 -9.22
N ILE A 198 -0.95 -2.70 -10.06
CA ILE A 198 -1.55 -3.97 -9.62
C ILE A 198 -0.91 -5.19 -10.28
N ASP A 199 -0.74 -5.18 -11.61
CA ASP A 199 -0.20 -6.27 -12.39
C ASP A 199 1.27 -6.54 -12.00
N PRO A 200 1.60 -7.71 -11.41
CA PRO A 200 2.95 -8.03 -10.98
C PRO A 200 4.00 -7.99 -12.10
N ALA A 201 3.59 -8.18 -13.36
CA ALA A 201 4.50 -8.18 -14.51
C ALA A 201 4.88 -6.77 -14.97
N THR A 202 4.08 -5.75 -14.64
CA THR A 202 4.25 -4.40 -15.20
C THR A 202 4.33 -3.28 -14.16
N ARG A 203 3.84 -3.51 -12.94
CA ARG A 203 3.91 -2.52 -11.85
C ARG A 203 5.35 -2.26 -11.41
N VAL A 204 5.59 -1.05 -10.93
CA VAL A 204 6.86 -0.69 -10.28
C VAL A 204 6.71 -0.88 -8.78
N ALA A 205 7.04 -2.09 -8.30
CA ALA A 205 7.05 -2.43 -6.88
C ALA A 205 8.46 -2.43 -6.33
N ARG A 206 8.63 -1.98 -5.09
CA ARG A 206 9.90 -2.04 -4.36
C ARG A 206 9.70 -2.78 -3.04
N GLN A 207 10.58 -3.72 -2.74
CA GLN A 207 10.62 -4.37 -1.44
C GLN A 207 11.03 -3.35 -0.37
N VAL A 208 10.37 -3.39 0.77
CA VAL A 208 10.73 -2.57 1.94
C VAL A 208 11.91 -3.23 2.64
N GLY A 209 12.94 -2.45 2.95
CA GLY A 209 14.11 -2.90 3.71
C GLY A 209 14.40 -2.03 4.94
N GLN A 210 15.49 -2.34 5.64
CA GLN A 210 15.89 -1.61 6.84
C GLN A 210 16.15 -0.11 6.57
N GLU A 211 16.74 0.22 5.42
CA GLU A 211 16.99 1.62 5.00
C GLU A 211 15.71 2.49 5.03
N ASP A 212 14.57 1.87 4.78
CA ASP A 212 13.29 2.54 4.77
C ASP A 212 12.74 2.78 6.18
N VAL A 213 12.97 1.82 7.06
CA VAL A 213 12.62 1.91 8.48
C VAL A 213 13.44 3.03 9.11
N ASP A 214 14.74 3.03 8.87
CA ASP A 214 15.67 4.05 9.38
C ASP A 214 15.27 5.46 8.92
N ALA A 215 14.92 5.61 7.63
CA ALA A 215 14.46 6.88 7.07
C ALA A 215 13.18 7.39 7.76
N VAL A 216 12.22 6.49 8.04
CA VAL A 216 10.98 6.85 8.73
C VAL A 216 11.23 7.16 10.20
N LEU A 217 12.08 6.39 10.89
CA LEU A 217 12.45 6.65 12.28
C LEU A 217 13.11 8.02 12.43
N ALA A 218 14.08 8.34 11.55
CA ALA A 218 14.72 9.65 11.51
C ALA A 218 13.71 10.78 11.26
N ALA A 219 12.80 10.61 10.29
CA ALA A 219 11.77 11.62 9.99
C ALA A 219 10.80 11.87 11.16
N PHE A 220 10.58 10.87 12.02
CA PHE A 220 9.73 10.97 13.21
C PHE A 220 10.50 11.32 14.49
N GLY A 221 11.82 11.52 14.42
CA GLY A 221 12.68 11.75 15.58
C GLY A 221 12.60 10.60 16.59
N LEU A 222 12.57 9.37 16.08
CA LEU A 222 12.55 8.14 16.88
C LEU A 222 13.93 7.50 16.83
N GLU A 223 14.45 7.11 17.98
CA GLU A 223 15.65 6.27 18.07
C GLU A 223 15.23 4.80 18.13
N GLU A 224 16.02 3.90 17.54
CA GLU A 224 15.92 2.46 17.82
C GLU A 224 16.26 2.23 19.29
N THR A 225 15.23 2.23 20.15
CA THR A 225 15.41 1.74 21.51
C THR A 225 15.32 0.21 21.42
N LEU A 226 16.50 -0.40 21.27
CA LEU A 226 16.73 -1.85 21.38
C LEU A 226 16.29 -2.38 22.76
#